data_AF-A0A8T4GHX8-F1
#
_entry.id   AF-A0A8T4GHX8-F1
#
_cell.length_a   1.000
_cell.length_b   1.000
_cell.length_c   1.000
_cell.angle_alpha   90.00
_cell.angle_beta   90.00
_cell.angle_gamma   90.00
#
_symmetry.space_group_name_H-M   'P 1'
#
loop_
_entity.id
_entity.type
_entity.pdbx_description
1 polymer ?
#
loop_
_entity_poly.entity_id
_entity_poly.type
_entity_poly.pdbx_seq_one_letter_code
_entity_poly.pdbx_strand_id
1 'polypeptide(L)'
;MEIRASNHRSKRDLTTHRIGFFGERGVGKTTVSVLVADRLSDRGRVVVSGEASNVVDDRPTGRRPARAGLETEWAIRDADVGVEPFERSSDEVDTAFVVATPETLGSVSAYERVADRTDTDLFLIVTRFTEADREAIREFDGPELAEYFYEDEGIDAALAAGEAPSLEEWTVEAILVESLQPERFEFDTALDALETGTRSIVNVEVGEEVAVAGIVRTFRSRGFLADFFDCNCRCHDGHVIARSPSGDHRHR
;
A
#
# COMPACT_ATOMS: atom_id res chain seq x y z
N MET A 1 -19.66 -29.24 -31.17
CA MET A 1 -18.51 -28.32 -31.29
C MET A 1 -18.44 -27.58 -29.97
N GLU A 2 -17.72 -28.15 -29.01
CA GLU A 2 -17.58 -27.61 -27.66
C GLU A 2 -16.50 -26.53 -27.67
N ILE A 3 -16.89 -25.31 -27.32
CA ILE A 3 -15.95 -24.21 -27.11
C ILE A 3 -15.41 -24.39 -25.69
N ARG A 4 -14.19 -24.92 -25.60
CA ARG A 4 -13.42 -24.91 -24.35
C ARG A 4 -13.11 -23.46 -24.01
N ALA A 5 -13.76 -22.94 -22.98
CA ALA A 5 -13.33 -21.73 -22.30
C ALA A 5 -11.94 -21.99 -21.69
N SER A 6 -10.92 -21.33 -22.25
CA SER A 6 -9.57 -21.33 -21.69
C SER A 6 -9.56 -20.48 -20.42
N ASN A 7 -9.91 -21.09 -19.29
CA ASN A 7 -9.64 -20.54 -17.97
C ASN A 7 -8.13 -20.65 -17.71
N HIS A 8 -7.40 -19.59 -18.06
CA HIS A 8 -6.03 -19.37 -17.63
C HIS A 8 -5.93 -17.99 -16.95
N ARG A 9 -6.72 -17.79 -15.89
CA ARG A 9 -6.21 -16.98 -14.77
C ARG A 9 -5.14 -17.86 -14.12
N SER A 10 -3.87 -17.55 -14.40
CA SER A 10 -2.74 -18.03 -13.61
C SER A 10 -3.11 -17.91 -12.13
N LYS A 11 -2.89 -18.97 -11.33
CA LYS A 11 -3.10 -18.93 -9.88
C LYS A 11 -2.26 -17.77 -9.34
N ARG A 12 -2.91 -16.66 -8.99
CA ARG A 12 -2.27 -15.53 -8.31
C ARG A 12 -1.61 -16.09 -7.05
N ASP A 13 -0.33 -15.82 -6.89
CA ASP A 13 0.38 -16.17 -5.68
C ASP A 13 -0.06 -15.21 -4.58
N LEU A 14 -0.97 -15.67 -3.71
CA LEU A 14 -1.53 -14.87 -2.60
C LEU A 14 -0.51 -14.56 -1.50
N THR A 15 0.75 -14.98 -1.67
CA THR A 15 1.83 -14.73 -0.70
C THR A 15 2.61 -13.45 -0.99
N THR A 16 2.54 -12.94 -2.23
CA THR A 16 3.19 -11.68 -2.63
C THR A 16 2.15 -10.63 -2.98
N HIS A 17 2.13 -9.51 -2.26
CA HIS A 17 1.35 -8.33 -2.61
C HIS A 17 2.16 -7.43 -3.55
N ARG A 18 1.58 -7.06 -4.69
CA ARG A 18 2.27 -6.31 -5.75
C ARG A 18 1.69 -4.90 -5.83
N ILE A 19 2.51 -3.90 -5.55
CA ILE A 19 2.09 -2.49 -5.62
C ILE A 19 2.89 -1.74 -6.67
N GLY A 20 2.26 -0.78 -7.34
CA GLY A 20 2.93 0.08 -8.32
C GLY A 20 2.72 1.55 -8.05
N PHE A 21 3.78 2.35 -8.26
CA PHE A 21 3.76 3.80 -8.18
C PHE A 21 3.86 4.39 -9.60
N PHE A 22 2.83 5.13 -10.00
CA PHE A 22 2.64 5.69 -11.34
C PHE A 22 2.44 7.20 -11.27
N GLY A 23 2.53 7.90 -12.40
CA GLY A 23 2.42 9.37 -12.44
C GLY A 23 3.45 10.06 -13.33
N GLU A 24 3.32 11.38 -13.40
CA GLU A 24 4.08 12.22 -14.31
C GLU A 24 5.56 12.39 -13.94
N ARG A 25 6.31 13.09 -14.79
CA ARG A 25 7.72 13.39 -14.54
C ARG A 25 7.85 14.30 -13.32
N GLY A 26 8.76 13.96 -12.41
CA GLY A 26 9.16 14.86 -11.33
C GLY A 26 8.12 15.03 -10.22
N VAL A 27 7.11 14.18 -10.13
CA VAL A 27 6.09 14.19 -9.07
C VAL A 27 6.50 13.41 -7.80
N GLY A 28 7.73 12.88 -7.74
CA GLY A 28 8.21 12.16 -6.55
C GLY A 28 7.82 10.67 -6.44
N LYS A 29 7.53 9.99 -7.57
CA LYS A 29 7.25 8.53 -7.57
C LYS A 29 8.34 7.70 -6.90
N THR A 30 9.59 7.91 -7.32
CA THR A 30 10.75 7.19 -6.81
C THR A 30 10.95 7.45 -5.31
N THR A 31 10.77 8.69 -4.88
CA THR A 31 10.78 9.08 -3.46
C THR A 31 9.79 8.25 -2.64
N VAL A 32 8.52 8.25 -3.05
CA VAL A 32 7.45 7.51 -2.36
C VAL A 32 7.74 6.00 -2.39
N SER A 33 8.19 5.48 -3.53
CA SER A 33 8.56 4.07 -3.69
C SER A 33 9.66 3.64 -2.72
N VAL A 34 10.71 4.45 -2.55
CA VAL A 34 11.80 4.19 -1.61
C VAL A 34 11.32 4.23 -0.16
N LEU A 35 10.48 5.20 0.20
CA LEU A 35 9.92 5.33 1.54
C LEU A 35 9.04 4.13 1.91
N VAL A 36 8.17 3.73 0.99
CA VAL A 36 7.29 2.57 1.16
C VAL A 36 8.11 1.28 1.24
N ALA A 37 9.11 1.13 0.38
CA ALA A 37 10.01 -0.03 0.40
C ALA A 37 10.77 -0.15 1.72
N ASP A 38 11.30 0.95 2.22
CA ASP A 38 12.02 0.98 3.50
C ASP A 38 11.11 0.55 4.65
N ARG A 39 9.91 1.14 4.74
CA ARG A 39 8.95 0.80 5.80
C ARG A 39 8.48 -0.66 5.70
N LEU A 40 8.26 -1.15 4.48
CA LEU A 40 7.87 -2.54 4.26
C LEU A 40 8.97 -3.53 4.63
N SER A 41 10.23 -3.14 4.47
CA SER A 41 11.39 -3.99 4.81
C SER A 41 11.51 -4.29 6.30
N ASP A 42 10.91 -3.46 7.16
CA ASP A 42 10.80 -3.72 8.60
C ASP A 42 9.82 -4.86 8.94
N ARG A 43 8.85 -5.08 8.05
CA ARG A 43 7.66 -5.90 8.28
C ARG A 43 7.60 -7.17 7.43
N GLY A 44 8.45 -7.28 6.41
CA GLY A 44 8.44 -8.40 5.49
C GLY A 44 9.59 -8.37 4.50
N ARG A 45 9.52 -9.26 3.51
CA ARG A 45 10.47 -9.26 2.40
C ARG A 45 9.97 -8.32 1.31
N VAL A 46 10.85 -7.46 0.81
CA VAL A 46 10.52 -6.50 -0.25
C VAL A 46 11.43 -6.74 -1.45
N VAL A 47 10.86 -6.73 -2.64
CA VAL A 47 11.56 -6.69 -3.92
C VAL A 47 11.13 -5.42 -4.62
N VAL A 48 12.09 -4.56 -4.97
CA VAL A 48 11.83 -3.29 -5.64
C VAL A 48 12.33 -3.37 -7.09
N SER A 49 11.57 -2.79 -8.01
CA SER A 49 11.94 -2.65 -9.42
C SER A 49 11.76 -1.20 -9.87
N GLY A 50 12.52 -0.78 -10.88
CA GLY A 50 12.53 0.59 -11.37
C GLY A 50 13.66 1.43 -10.75
N GLU A 51 13.53 2.76 -10.81
CA GLU A 51 14.58 3.67 -10.34
C GLU A 51 14.84 3.54 -8.83
N ALA A 52 13.79 3.29 -8.05
CA ALA A 52 13.85 3.09 -6.60
C ALA A 52 14.75 1.91 -6.16
N SER A 53 14.98 0.89 -7.00
CA SER A 53 15.82 -0.25 -6.61
C SER A 53 17.27 0.17 -6.34
N ASN A 54 17.76 1.21 -7.04
CA ASN A 54 19.11 1.72 -6.85
C ASN A 54 19.38 2.26 -5.43
N VAL A 55 18.33 2.76 -4.75
CA VAL A 55 18.44 3.32 -3.40
C VAL A 55 18.19 2.25 -2.32
N VAL A 56 17.37 1.24 -2.63
CA VAL A 56 17.00 0.19 -1.66
C VAL A 56 18.04 -0.94 -1.64
N ASP A 57 18.59 -1.33 -2.79
CA ASP A 57 19.56 -2.43 -2.89
C ASP A 57 20.95 -2.06 -2.35
N ASP A 58 21.32 -0.77 -2.33
CA ASP A 58 22.60 -0.27 -1.81
C ASP A 58 22.69 -0.28 -0.26
N ARG A 59 21.65 -0.78 0.42
CA ARG A 59 21.61 -0.83 1.88
C ARG A 59 22.28 -2.07 2.46
N PRO A 60 23.06 -1.92 3.56
CA PRO A 60 23.62 -3.07 4.25
C PRO A 60 22.51 -4.00 4.75
N THR A 61 22.54 -5.24 4.28
CA THR A 61 21.62 -6.35 4.59
C THR A 61 21.74 -6.78 6.06
N GLY A 62 21.29 -5.92 6.99
CA GLY A 62 21.41 -6.14 8.43
C GLY A 62 20.09 -6.15 9.19
N ARG A 63 18.99 -5.65 8.61
CA ARG A 63 17.70 -5.56 9.30
C ARG A 63 16.95 -6.88 9.12
N ARG A 64 17.09 -7.77 10.10
CA ARG A 64 16.24 -8.96 10.20
C ARG A 64 14.81 -8.48 10.42
N PRO A 65 13.81 -8.87 9.60
CA PRO A 65 12.45 -8.42 9.80
C PRO A 65 12.00 -8.77 11.21
N ALA A 66 11.31 -7.84 11.86
CA ALA A 66 10.74 -8.12 13.18
C ALA A 66 9.81 -9.33 13.01
N ARG A 67 10.06 -10.40 13.77
CA ARG A 67 9.36 -11.71 13.68
C ARG A 67 7.85 -11.65 14.03
N ALA A 68 7.23 -10.48 13.99
CA ALA A 68 5.86 -10.24 14.44
C ALA A 68 4.98 -9.54 13.37
N GLY A 69 5.41 -9.48 12.12
CA GLY A 69 4.63 -8.90 11.01
C GLY A 69 3.71 -9.91 10.30
N LEU A 70 2.88 -9.41 9.39
CA LEU A 70 1.92 -10.18 8.56
C LEU A 70 2.55 -11.23 7.62
N GLU A 71 3.88 -11.46 7.69
CA GLU A 71 4.64 -12.40 6.84
C GLU A 71 4.34 -12.25 5.33
N THR A 72 4.12 -11.02 4.88
CA THR A 72 3.82 -10.70 3.48
C THR A 72 5.12 -10.47 2.69
N GLU A 73 5.25 -11.12 1.52
CA GLU A 73 6.24 -10.70 0.52
C GLU A 73 5.66 -9.54 -0.30
N TRP A 74 6.48 -8.56 -0.63
CA TRP A 74 6.09 -7.35 -1.33
C TRP A 74 6.88 -7.20 -2.62
N ALA A 75 6.18 -6.93 -3.71
CA ALA A 75 6.80 -6.49 -4.95
C ALA A 75 6.39 -5.03 -5.20
N ILE A 76 7.38 -4.14 -5.24
CA ILE A 76 7.16 -2.71 -5.46
C ILE A 76 7.67 -2.36 -6.85
N ARG A 77 6.83 -1.70 -7.62
CA ARG A 77 7.17 -1.18 -8.95
C ARG A 77 7.20 0.34 -8.92
N ASP A 78 8.40 0.91 -9.06
CA ASP A 78 8.58 2.31 -9.42
C ASP A 78 8.50 2.43 -10.94
N ALA A 79 7.36 2.89 -11.46
CA ALA A 79 7.10 2.88 -12.89
C ALA A 79 7.76 4.05 -13.63
N ASP A 80 8.06 3.82 -14.91
CA ASP A 80 8.45 4.88 -15.83
C ASP A 80 7.39 6.00 -15.86
N VAL A 81 7.79 7.17 -16.35
CA VAL A 81 6.92 8.35 -16.49
C VAL A 81 5.74 8.07 -17.44
N GLY A 82 4.55 8.51 -17.04
CA GLY A 82 3.35 8.58 -17.90
C GLY A 82 2.35 7.46 -17.64
N VAL A 83 1.27 7.48 -18.43
CA VAL A 83 0.14 6.55 -18.28
C VAL A 83 0.38 5.21 -18.98
N GLU A 84 1.16 5.19 -20.06
CA GLU A 84 1.43 3.98 -20.85
C GLU A 84 2.15 2.87 -20.04
N PRO A 85 3.08 3.17 -19.12
CA PRO A 85 3.62 2.18 -18.18
C PRO A 85 2.54 1.52 -17.32
N PHE A 86 1.55 2.28 -16.83
CA PHE A 86 0.48 1.73 -16.00
C PHE A 86 -0.37 0.73 -16.80
N GLU A 87 -0.80 1.12 -18.00
CA GLU A 87 -1.60 0.25 -18.87
C GLU A 87 -0.88 -1.05 -19.23
N ARG A 88 0.46 -1.02 -19.38
CA ARG A 88 1.25 -2.22 -19.70
C ARG A 88 1.48 -3.15 -18.52
N SER A 89 1.45 -2.63 -17.28
CA SER A 89 1.76 -3.40 -16.08
C SER A 89 0.56 -3.62 -15.16
N SER A 90 -0.66 -3.33 -15.61
CA SER A 90 -1.88 -3.47 -14.78
C SER A 90 -2.09 -4.89 -14.26
N ASP A 91 -1.76 -5.92 -15.06
CA ASP A 91 -1.84 -7.32 -14.63
C ASP A 91 -0.72 -7.74 -13.65
N GLU A 92 0.32 -6.90 -13.53
CA GLU A 92 1.48 -7.12 -12.68
C GLU A 92 1.34 -6.50 -11.29
N VAL A 93 0.34 -5.65 -11.07
CA VAL A 93 0.05 -4.98 -9.79
C VAL A 93 -1.32 -5.40 -9.26
N ASP A 94 -1.43 -5.50 -7.94
CA ASP A 94 -2.70 -5.70 -7.24
C ASP A 94 -3.31 -4.34 -6.87
N THR A 95 -2.47 -3.38 -6.44
CA THR A 95 -2.85 -2.00 -6.12
C THR A 95 -1.94 -1.01 -6.83
N ALA A 96 -2.52 0.04 -7.40
CA ALA A 96 -1.81 1.14 -8.04
C ALA A 96 -1.96 2.43 -7.24
N PHE A 97 -0.83 3.11 -7.02
CA PHE A 97 -0.78 4.45 -6.45
C PHE A 97 -0.36 5.43 -7.53
N VAL A 98 -1.21 6.41 -7.82
CA VAL A 98 -0.86 7.52 -8.72
C VAL A 98 -0.31 8.63 -7.86
N VAL A 99 0.95 8.97 -8.09
CA VAL A 99 1.63 10.06 -7.42
C VAL A 99 1.46 11.32 -8.27
N ALA A 100 0.97 12.38 -7.66
CA ALA A 100 0.79 13.69 -8.27
C ALA A 100 1.25 14.78 -7.31
N THR A 101 1.49 15.98 -7.86
CA THR A 101 1.58 17.23 -7.10
C THR A 101 0.27 17.99 -7.25
N PRO A 102 -0.02 19.01 -6.41
CA PRO A 102 -1.19 19.87 -6.58
C PRO A 102 -1.37 20.41 -8.02
N GLU A 103 -0.27 20.76 -8.70
CA GLU A 103 -0.30 21.29 -10.07
C GLU A 103 -0.57 20.23 -11.14
N THR A 104 -0.41 18.95 -10.80
CA THR A 104 -0.52 17.82 -11.75
C THR A 104 -1.73 16.93 -11.49
N LEU A 105 -2.60 17.27 -10.53
CA LEU A 105 -3.85 16.54 -10.23
C LEU A 105 -4.71 16.29 -11.48
N GLY A 106 -4.79 17.26 -12.39
CA GLY A 106 -5.57 17.11 -13.63
C GLY A 106 -5.11 15.98 -14.56
N SER A 107 -3.89 15.43 -14.37
CA SER A 107 -3.40 14.26 -15.12
C SER A 107 -3.94 12.92 -14.59
N VAL A 108 -4.41 12.88 -13.34
CA VAL A 108 -4.80 11.65 -12.63
C VAL A 108 -5.98 10.95 -13.31
N SER A 109 -6.92 11.68 -13.91
CA SER A 109 -8.06 11.11 -14.63
C SER A 109 -7.66 10.24 -15.84
N ALA A 110 -6.44 10.35 -16.35
CA ALA A 110 -5.93 9.42 -17.35
C ALA A 110 -5.60 8.04 -16.76
N TYR A 111 -5.07 8.01 -15.54
CA TYR A 111 -4.74 6.78 -14.81
C TYR A 111 -6.01 6.10 -14.29
N GLU A 112 -6.98 6.87 -13.78
CA GLU A 112 -8.30 6.36 -13.37
C GLU A 112 -9.00 5.58 -14.48
N ARG A 113 -9.01 6.13 -15.70
CA ARG A 113 -9.56 5.43 -16.88
C ARG A 113 -8.84 4.12 -17.21
N VAL A 114 -7.56 3.98 -16.86
CA VAL A 114 -6.83 2.72 -17.03
C VAL A 114 -7.26 1.74 -15.95
N ALA A 115 -7.26 2.18 -14.68
CA ALA A 115 -7.67 1.37 -13.53
C ALA A 115 -9.08 0.78 -13.69
N ASP A 116 -10.07 1.61 -14.09
CA ASP A 116 -11.45 1.17 -14.37
C ASP A 116 -11.51 0.07 -15.43
N ARG A 117 -10.67 0.19 -16.46
CA ARG A 117 -10.61 -0.77 -17.57
C ARG A 117 -9.92 -2.07 -17.19
N THR A 118 -8.98 -2.01 -16.25
CA THR A 118 -8.14 -3.15 -15.85
C THR A 118 -8.59 -3.78 -14.53
N ASP A 119 -9.64 -3.23 -13.90
CA ASP A 119 -10.15 -3.69 -12.60
C ASP A 119 -9.03 -3.68 -11.55
N THR A 120 -8.28 -2.57 -11.50
CA THR A 120 -7.14 -2.36 -10.61
C THR A 120 -7.49 -1.32 -9.55
N ASP A 121 -7.29 -1.64 -8.27
CA ASP A 121 -7.51 -0.68 -7.19
C ASP A 121 -6.54 0.50 -7.35
N LEU A 122 -7.07 1.73 -7.35
CA LEU A 122 -6.33 2.95 -7.61
C LEU A 122 -6.48 3.93 -6.46
N PHE A 123 -5.36 4.40 -5.94
CA PHE A 123 -5.30 5.43 -4.90
C PHE A 123 -4.43 6.61 -5.34
N LEU A 124 -4.74 7.79 -4.82
CA LEU A 124 -3.98 9.01 -5.04
C LEU A 124 -2.97 9.24 -3.91
N ILE A 125 -1.75 9.62 -4.27
CA ILE A 125 -0.75 10.17 -3.36
C ILE A 125 -0.41 11.56 -3.84
N VAL A 126 -0.54 12.56 -2.97
CA VAL A 126 -0.17 13.95 -3.30
C VAL A 126 1.15 14.31 -2.64
N THR A 127 2.17 14.63 -3.43
CA THR A 127 3.49 15.07 -2.95
C THR A 127 3.66 16.57 -3.09
N ARG A 128 4.67 17.12 -2.39
CA ARG A 128 4.93 18.56 -2.31
C ARG A 128 3.71 19.34 -1.83
N PHE A 129 2.93 18.71 -0.97
CA PHE A 129 1.73 19.30 -0.43
C PHE A 129 2.09 20.45 0.51
N THR A 130 1.35 21.56 0.41
CA THR A 130 1.34 22.62 1.41
C THR A 130 -0.08 22.82 1.92
N GLU A 131 -0.23 23.43 3.11
CA GLU A 131 -1.56 23.73 3.66
C GLU A 131 -2.42 24.62 2.75
N ALA A 132 -1.80 25.40 1.87
CA ALA A 132 -2.51 26.22 0.89
C ALA A 132 -3.24 25.38 -0.17
N ASP A 133 -2.76 24.16 -0.44
CA ASP A 133 -3.31 23.26 -1.45
C ASP A 133 -4.49 22.43 -0.93
N ARG A 134 -4.73 22.48 0.39
CA ARG A 134 -5.72 21.62 1.07
C ARG A 134 -7.11 21.69 0.45
N GLU A 135 -7.56 22.89 0.09
CA GLU A 135 -8.90 23.06 -0.47
C GLU A 135 -8.97 22.55 -1.91
N ALA A 136 -7.92 22.77 -2.71
CA ALA A 136 -7.86 22.25 -4.07
C ALA A 136 -7.91 20.71 -4.10
N ILE A 137 -7.28 20.04 -3.13
CA ILE A 137 -7.33 18.58 -3.03
C ILE A 137 -8.68 18.09 -2.52
N ARG A 138 -9.34 18.82 -1.62
CA ARG A 138 -10.71 18.47 -1.17
C ARG A 138 -11.74 18.59 -2.29
N GLU A 139 -11.57 19.56 -3.18
CA GLU A 139 -12.45 19.77 -4.33
C GLU A 139 -12.12 18.85 -5.51
N PHE A 140 -10.98 18.15 -5.47
CA PHE A 140 -10.56 17.25 -6.53
C PHE A 140 -11.45 16.00 -6.58
N ASP A 141 -12.13 15.83 -7.71
CA ASP A 141 -12.94 14.65 -8.02
C ASP A 141 -12.06 13.60 -8.71
N GLY A 142 -11.66 12.57 -7.98
CA GLY A 142 -10.79 11.52 -8.47
C GLY A 142 -10.62 10.38 -7.46
N PRO A 143 -9.56 9.55 -7.61
CA PRO A 143 -9.33 8.39 -6.77
C PRO A 143 -9.25 8.74 -5.27
N GLU A 144 -9.57 7.77 -4.42
CA GLU A 144 -9.43 7.93 -2.96
C GLU A 144 -7.99 8.32 -2.63
N LEU A 145 -7.85 9.38 -1.83
CA LEU A 145 -6.56 9.83 -1.39
C LEU A 145 -6.01 8.88 -0.31
N ALA A 146 -4.90 8.22 -0.62
CA ALA A 146 -4.17 7.42 0.35
C ALA A 146 -3.31 8.30 1.28
N GLU A 147 -2.60 9.30 0.74
CA GLU A 147 -1.67 10.09 1.56
C GLU A 147 -1.25 11.44 0.96
N TYR A 148 -0.89 12.39 1.82
CA TYR A 148 -0.14 13.61 1.52
C TYR A 148 1.32 13.52 1.99
N PHE A 149 2.27 13.85 1.12
CA PHE A 149 3.66 14.15 1.48
C PHE A 149 3.89 15.65 1.38
N TYR A 150 4.20 16.28 2.52
CA TYR A 150 4.51 17.70 2.56
C TYR A 150 5.78 18.02 1.77
N GLU A 151 5.87 19.24 1.25
CA GLU A 151 7.13 19.75 0.72
C GLU A 151 8.19 19.80 1.83
N ASP A 152 9.29 19.08 1.65
CA ASP A 152 10.37 18.95 2.62
C ASP A 152 11.72 18.86 1.90
N GLU A 153 12.58 19.86 2.09
CA GLU A 153 13.93 19.91 1.51
C GLU A 153 14.83 18.76 1.99
N GLY A 154 14.54 18.18 3.17
CA GLY A 154 15.24 17.02 3.72
C GLY A 154 15.01 15.75 2.91
N ILE A 155 13.86 15.63 2.23
CA ILE A 155 13.57 14.52 1.32
C ILE A 155 14.52 14.52 0.13
N ASP A 156 14.64 15.68 -0.54
CA ASP A 156 15.51 15.82 -1.70
C ASP A 156 16.99 15.61 -1.33
N ALA A 157 17.41 16.12 -0.16
CA ALA A 157 18.77 15.92 0.35
C ALA A 157 19.10 14.45 0.61
N ALA A 158 18.20 13.69 1.24
CA ALA A 158 18.39 12.27 1.52
C ALA A 158 18.49 11.45 0.22
N LEU A 159 17.60 11.70 -0.74
CA LEU A 159 17.64 11.01 -2.03
C LEU A 159 18.89 11.34 -2.84
N ALA A 160 19.33 12.60 -2.82
CA ALA A 160 20.60 12.98 -3.46
C ALA A 160 21.82 12.29 -2.81
N ALA A 161 21.72 11.91 -1.53
CA ALA A 161 22.72 11.11 -0.83
C ALA A 161 22.57 9.58 -1.05
N GLY A 162 21.52 9.13 -1.74
CA GLY A 162 21.21 7.71 -1.91
C GLY A 162 20.64 7.05 -0.65
N GLU A 163 20.03 7.84 0.25
CA GLU A 163 19.44 7.38 1.51
C GLU A 163 17.90 7.47 1.45
N ALA A 164 17.18 6.67 2.26
CA ALA A 164 15.75 6.96 2.46
C ALA A 164 15.63 8.28 3.24
N PRO A 165 14.69 9.14 2.83
CA PRO A 165 14.23 10.18 3.72
C PRO A 165 13.65 9.57 5.00
N SER A 166 13.90 10.21 6.13
CA SER A 166 13.23 9.91 7.38
C SER A 166 11.96 10.75 7.47
N LEU A 167 10.80 10.11 7.43
CA LEU A 167 9.51 10.75 7.71
C LEU A 167 8.96 10.24 9.04
N GLU A 168 7.98 10.97 9.61
CA GLU A 168 7.19 10.43 10.71
C GLU A 168 6.56 9.09 10.26
N GLU A 169 6.56 8.10 11.15
CA GLU A 169 6.24 6.71 10.80
C GLU A 169 4.86 6.56 10.14
N TRP A 170 3.94 7.48 10.44
CA TRP A 170 2.53 7.46 10.05
C TRP A 170 2.29 7.68 8.55
N THR A 171 3.12 8.49 7.88
CA THR A 171 2.90 8.85 6.46
C THR A 171 2.96 7.64 5.52
N VAL A 172 3.71 6.61 5.87
CA VAL A 172 3.85 5.44 5.00
C VAL A 172 2.78 4.38 5.28
N GLU A 173 2.13 4.43 6.44
CA GLU A 173 1.27 3.35 6.92
C GLU A 173 -0.09 3.30 6.23
N ALA A 174 -0.66 4.44 5.85
CA ALA A 174 -1.88 4.50 5.05
C ALA A 174 -1.71 3.75 3.72
N ILE A 175 -0.58 3.95 3.02
CA ILE A 175 -0.25 3.24 1.77
C ILE A 175 -0.25 1.73 1.99
N LEU A 176 0.26 1.25 3.13
CA LEU A 176 0.29 -0.18 3.45
C LEU A 176 -1.11 -0.72 3.68
N VAL A 177 -1.93 0.01 4.45
CA VAL A 177 -3.31 -0.35 4.75
C VAL A 177 -4.11 -0.48 3.46
N GLU A 178 -4.08 0.54 2.60
CA GLU A 178 -4.84 0.55 1.34
C GLU A 178 -4.36 -0.54 0.37
N SER A 179 -3.06 -0.84 0.35
CA SER A 179 -2.52 -1.93 -0.50
C SER A 179 -2.88 -3.35 -0.02
N LEU A 180 -3.12 -3.53 1.28
CA LEU A 180 -3.41 -4.85 1.85
C LEU A 180 -4.89 -5.15 1.87
N GLN A 181 -5.68 -4.17 2.30
CA GLN A 181 -7.11 -4.30 2.46
C GLN A 181 -7.75 -2.91 2.54
N PRO A 182 -8.21 -2.36 1.41
CA PRO A 182 -8.87 -1.06 1.38
C PRO A 182 -10.28 -1.11 1.98
N GLU A 183 -10.92 -2.28 1.99
CA GLU A 183 -12.24 -2.44 2.60
C GLU A 183 -12.15 -2.45 4.13
N ARG A 184 -12.80 -1.46 4.78
CA ARG A 184 -12.86 -1.32 6.24
C ARG A 184 -14.03 -2.14 6.81
N PHE A 185 -13.79 -2.88 7.88
CA PHE A 185 -14.78 -3.73 8.56
C PHE A 185 -14.92 -3.37 10.03
N GLU A 186 -16.13 -3.46 10.54
CA GLU A 186 -16.37 -3.53 11.99
C GLU A 186 -15.72 -4.78 12.58
N PHE A 187 -15.20 -4.69 13.80
CA PHE A 187 -14.40 -5.74 14.43
C PHE A 187 -15.06 -7.13 14.38
N ASP A 188 -16.32 -7.25 14.80
CA ASP A 188 -17.02 -8.54 14.84
C ASP A 188 -17.20 -9.13 13.42
N THR A 189 -17.50 -8.26 12.45
CA THR A 189 -17.63 -8.68 11.03
C THR A 189 -16.29 -9.13 10.46
N ALA A 190 -15.22 -8.43 10.81
CA ALA A 190 -13.86 -8.75 10.38
C ALA A 190 -13.40 -10.11 10.95
N LEU A 191 -13.68 -10.36 12.23
CA LEU A 191 -13.38 -11.62 12.88
C LEU A 191 -14.16 -12.78 12.27
N ASP A 192 -15.48 -12.62 12.10
CA ASP A 192 -16.31 -13.63 11.45
C ASP A 192 -15.86 -13.91 10.02
N ALA A 193 -15.44 -12.88 9.26
CA ALA A 193 -14.97 -13.04 7.89
C ALA A 193 -13.69 -13.90 7.81
N LEU A 194 -12.75 -13.70 8.75
CA LEU A 194 -11.55 -14.54 8.86
C LEU A 194 -11.87 -15.95 9.35
N GLU A 195 -12.73 -16.11 10.37
CA GLU A 195 -13.07 -17.43 10.94
C GLU A 195 -13.84 -18.32 9.96
N THR A 196 -14.70 -17.71 9.15
CA THR A 196 -15.45 -18.41 8.09
C THR A 196 -14.63 -18.62 6.82
N GLY A 197 -13.45 -18.01 6.72
CA GLY A 197 -12.60 -18.05 5.53
C GLY A 197 -13.21 -17.32 4.32
N THR A 198 -14.21 -16.47 4.53
CA THR A 198 -14.79 -15.63 3.46
C THR A 198 -13.84 -14.52 3.04
N ARG A 199 -12.93 -14.10 3.94
CA ARG A 199 -11.79 -13.25 3.65
C ARG A 199 -10.51 -13.86 4.23
N SER A 200 -9.38 -13.64 3.58
CA SER A 200 -8.05 -14.04 4.07
C SER A 200 -7.30 -12.92 4.78
N ILE A 201 -7.76 -11.68 4.62
CA ILE A 201 -7.22 -10.46 5.22
C ILE A 201 -8.36 -9.47 5.46
N VAL A 202 -8.31 -8.73 6.58
CA VAL A 202 -9.32 -7.75 6.99
C VAL A 202 -8.64 -6.51 7.57
N ASN A 203 -9.32 -5.37 7.46
CA ASN A 203 -8.90 -4.07 7.99
C ASN A 203 -9.98 -3.56 8.94
N VAL A 204 -9.62 -3.29 10.20
CA VAL A 204 -10.53 -2.78 11.23
C VAL A 204 -10.10 -1.36 11.61
N GLU A 205 -10.98 -0.39 11.40
CA GLU A 205 -10.79 0.98 11.88
C GLU A 205 -10.89 1.03 13.41
N VAL A 206 -9.98 1.76 14.06
CA VAL A 206 -9.94 1.87 15.52
C VAL A 206 -9.84 3.34 15.95
N GLY A 207 -10.77 3.76 16.80
CA GLY A 207 -10.89 5.15 17.27
C GLY A 207 -10.35 5.44 18.68
N GLU A 208 -9.92 4.41 19.42
CA GLU A 208 -9.29 4.59 20.75
C GLU A 208 -8.14 3.58 20.98
N GLU A 209 -6.96 4.06 21.37
CA GLU A 209 -5.72 3.29 21.62
C GLU A 209 -5.92 2.10 22.58
N VAL A 210 -6.80 2.23 23.58
CA VAL A 210 -7.09 1.17 24.57
C VAL A 210 -7.84 -0.02 23.94
N ALA A 211 -8.60 0.21 22.86
CA ALA A 211 -9.28 -0.86 22.12
C ALA A 211 -8.32 -1.65 21.22
N VAL A 212 -7.26 -1.02 20.73
CA VAL A 212 -6.30 -1.59 19.75
C VAL A 212 -5.61 -2.84 20.30
N ALA A 213 -5.02 -2.74 21.48
CA ALA A 213 -4.31 -3.87 22.09
C ALA A 213 -5.23 -5.08 22.36
N GLY A 214 -6.51 -4.81 22.65
CA GLY A 214 -7.54 -5.84 22.82
C GLY A 214 -7.90 -6.54 21.52
N ILE A 215 -8.10 -5.77 20.45
CA ILE A 215 -8.42 -6.26 19.10
C ILE A 215 -7.27 -7.12 18.55
N VAL A 216 -6.05 -6.60 18.55
CA VAL A 216 -4.85 -7.33 18.09
C VAL A 216 -4.66 -8.63 18.88
N ARG A 217 -4.81 -8.58 20.21
CA ARG A 217 -4.71 -9.77 21.06
C ARG A 217 -5.79 -10.79 20.72
N THR A 218 -7.01 -10.34 20.43
CA THR A 218 -8.11 -11.24 20.10
C THR A 218 -7.83 -12.00 18.81
N PHE A 219 -7.48 -11.31 17.73
CA PHE A 219 -7.08 -11.96 16.47
C PHE A 219 -5.93 -12.96 16.69
N ARG A 220 -4.87 -12.55 17.39
CA ARG A 220 -3.73 -13.42 17.70
C ARG A 220 -4.11 -14.64 18.52
N SER A 221 -5.03 -14.49 19.49
CA SER A 221 -5.51 -15.60 20.32
C SER A 221 -6.32 -16.65 19.53
N ARG A 222 -6.94 -16.22 18.42
CA ARG A 222 -7.66 -17.09 17.48
C ARG A 222 -6.73 -17.70 16.41
N GLY A 223 -5.43 -17.41 16.46
CA GLY A 223 -4.43 -17.96 15.55
C GLY A 223 -4.21 -17.14 14.28
N PHE A 224 -4.77 -15.94 14.19
CA PHE A 224 -4.53 -15.02 13.08
C PHE A 224 -3.26 -14.19 13.31
N LEU A 225 -2.63 -13.76 12.22
CA LEU A 225 -1.62 -12.71 12.26
C LEU A 225 -2.35 -11.38 12.32
N ALA A 226 -1.94 -10.46 13.20
CA ALA A 226 -2.55 -9.14 13.29
C ALA A 226 -1.53 -8.11 13.75
N ASP A 227 -1.60 -6.90 13.21
CA ASP A 227 -0.77 -5.76 13.59
C ASP A 227 -1.53 -4.44 13.46
N PHE A 228 -1.03 -3.40 14.13
CA PHE A 228 -1.62 -2.07 14.14
C PHE A 228 -0.83 -1.09 13.25
N PHE A 229 -1.55 -0.18 12.63
CA PHE A 229 -1.06 0.85 11.71
C PHE A 229 -1.73 2.17 12.07
N ASP A 230 -0.96 3.21 12.35
CA ASP A 230 -1.45 4.57 12.63
C ASP A 230 -2.14 5.17 11.38
N CYS A 231 -3.24 5.92 11.55
CA CYS A 231 -3.87 6.64 10.43
C CYS A 231 -3.45 8.11 10.39
N ASN A 232 -2.93 8.57 9.25
CA ASN A 232 -2.59 9.98 9.07
C ASN A 232 -3.81 10.90 8.83
N CYS A 233 -4.99 10.32 8.61
CA CYS A 233 -6.25 11.02 8.39
C CYS A 233 -6.72 11.86 9.60
N ARG A 234 -6.22 11.55 10.82
CA ARG A 234 -6.61 12.18 12.10
C ARG A 234 -8.11 12.11 12.44
N CYS A 235 -8.91 11.32 11.71
CA CYS A 235 -10.32 11.07 12.07
C CYS A 235 -10.50 9.89 13.02
N HIS A 236 -9.49 9.01 13.12
CA HIS A 236 -9.41 7.88 14.03
C HIS A 236 -7.93 7.59 14.34
N ASP A 237 -7.67 6.74 15.34
CA ASP A 237 -6.32 6.46 15.82
C ASP A 237 -5.53 5.61 14.81
N GLY A 238 -6.18 4.61 14.20
CA GLY A 238 -5.54 3.81 13.17
C GLY A 238 -6.34 2.62 12.67
N HIS A 239 -5.62 1.61 12.21
CA HIS A 239 -6.14 0.40 11.60
C HIS A 239 -5.48 -0.84 12.22
N VAL A 240 -6.28 -1.85 12.52
CA VAL A 240 -5.76 -3.20 12.77
C VAL A 240 -5.96 -4.03 11.52
N ILE A 241 -4.85 -4.47 10.93
CA ILE A 241 -4.88 -5.42 9.82
C ILE A 241 -4.67 -6.82 10.38
N ALA A 242 -5.57 -7.74 10.05
CA ALA A 242 -5.48 -9.13 10.44
C ALA A 242 -5.61 -10.07 9.25
N ARG A 243 -4.90 -11.20 9.26
CA ARG A 243 -4.92 -12.20 8.20
C ARG A 243 -4.83 -13.62 8.71
N SER A 244 -5.29 -14.53 7.87
CA SER A 244 -5.00 -15.96 8.01
C SER A 244 -3.51 -16.23 7.75
N PRO A 245 -2.85 -17.09 8.57
CA PRO A 245 -1.47 -17.51 8.32
C PRO A 245 -1.33 -18.19 6.95
N SER A 246 -0.24 -17.92 6.24
CA SER A 246 0.07 -18.54 4.96
C SER A 246 0.49 -20.01 5.16
N GLY A 247 -0.47 -20.93 5.15
CA GLY A 247 -0.30 -22.38 5.33
C GLY A 247 -0.60 -22.83 6.77
N ASP A 248 -1.53 -23.73 7.05
CA ASP A 248 -1.78 -25.05 6.47
C ASP A 248 -3.30 -25.27 6.47
N HIS A 249 -3.91 -25.51 5.31
CA HIS A 249 -5.25 -26.10 5.26
C HIS A 249 -5.16 -27.54 5.82
N ARG A 250 -5.03 -27.67 7.15
CA ARG A 250 -5.29 -28.93 7.82
C ARG A 250 -6.78 -29.06 7.95
N HIS A 251 -7.31 -29.90 7.06
CA HIS A 251 -8.48 -30.75 7.26
C HIS A 251 -9.03 -30.71 8.68
N ARG A 252 -10.24 -30.17 8.81
CA ARG A 252 -11.28 -30.78 9.64
C ARG A 252 -12.60 -30.78 8.87
#